data_AF-G2XY36-F1
#
_entry.id   AF-G2XY36-F1
#
_cell.length_a   1.000
_cell.length_b   1.000
_cell.length_c   1.000
_cell.angle_alpha   90.00
_cell.angle_beta   90.00
_cell.angle_gamma   90.00
#
_symmetry.space_group_name_H-M   'P 1'
#
loop_
_entity.id
_entity.type
_entity.pdbx_description
1 polymer ?
#
loop_
_entity_poly.entity_id
_entity_poly.type
_entity_poly.pdbx_seq_one_letter_code
_entity_poly.pdbx_strand_id
1 'polypeptide(L)'
;MNRKAAALTVTPDPLSVPLEKFNEDLNVVITSAYAAAHEAVEGFKTLPEATNKTFIYTGNILNRQVVPPFLAFGIGKSGAAHLIQGASEAYKKDGYRCVKIKWDCEFELTHQRFYWADERTTEGGHVGNAIDGEAHGEFYYELATSEDPLTWDATFVAGKGYVDFNGKLA
;
A
#
# COMPACT_ATOMS: atom_id res chain seq x y z
N MET A 1 -8.25 10.25 -22.24
CA MET A 1 -7.22 9.23 -21.93
C MET A 1 -7.77 8.35 -20.81
N ASN A 2 -8.32 7.17 -21.14
CA ASN A 2 -8.85 6.23 -20.14
C ASN A 2 -7.70 5.56 -19.40
N ARG A 3 -7.18 6.15 -18.32
CA ARG A 3 -6.22 5.50 -17.43
C ARG A 3 -6.97 4.54 -16.51
N LYS A 4 -7.22 3.29 -16.94
CA LYS A 4 -7.73 2.22 -16.07
C LYS A 4 -6.60 1.66 -15.20
N ALA A 5 -6.04 2.47 -14.30
CA ALA A 5 -5.24 1.94 -13.17
C ALA A 5 -6.16 1.50 -12.02
N ALA A 6 -7.35 2.10 -11.91
CA ALA A 6 -8.41 1.63 -11.04
C ALA A 6 -9.33 0.67 -11.84
N ALA A 7 -9.38 -0.60 -11.45
CA ALA A 7 -10.46 -1.49 -11.85
C ALA A 7 -11.75 -1.11 -11.09
N LEU A 8 -12.26 0.08 -11.43
CA LEU A 8 -13.38 0.72 -10.76
C LEU A 8 -14.69 0.36 -11.48
N THR A 9 -15.47 -0.52 -10.86
CA THR A 9 -16.88 -0.75 -11.20
C THR A 9 -17.75 0.03 -10.22
N VAL A 10 -18.57 0.94 -10.76
CA VAL A 10 -19.50 1.77 -9.97
C VAL A 10 -20.92 1.26 -10.18
N THR A 11 -21.63 0.97 -9.10
CA THR A 11 -23.03 0.54 -9.14
C THR A 11 -23.83 1.09 -7.95
N PRO A 12 -25.08 1.55 -8.12
CA PRO A 12 -25.91 1.95 -6.99
C PRO A 12 -26.35 0.75 -6.13
N ASP A 13 -26.41 -0.46 -6.71
CA ASP A 13 -26.63 -1.71 -5.96
C ASP A 13 -25.27 -2.41 -5.77
N PRO A 14 -24.67 -2.37 -4.57
CA PRO A 14 -23.31 -2.87 -4.33
C PRO A 14 -23.14 -4.37 -4.60
N LEU A 15 -24.23 -5.15 -4.54
CA LEU A 15 -24.19 -6.61 -4.72
C LEU A 15 -24.67 -7.05 -6.11
N SER A 16 -24.88 -6.11 -7.03
CA SER A 16 -25.31 -6.43 -8.40
C SER A 16 -24.17 -6.72 -9.37
N VAL A 17 -22.91 -6.55 -8.95
CA VAL A 17 -21.74 -6.78 -9.82
C VAL A 17 -21.66 -8.28 -10.14
N PRO A 18 -21.65 -8.69 -11.42
CA PRO A 18 -21.48 -10.10 -11.78
C PRO A 18 -20.17 -10.66 -11.22
N LEU A 19 -20.20 -11.91 -10.76
CA LEU A 19 -19.05 -12.55 -10.09
C LEU A 19 -17.77 -12.53 -10.94
N GLU A 20 -17.89 -12.76 -12.25
CA GLU A 20 -16.76 -12.68 -13.17
C GLU A 20 -16.12 -11.29 -13.13
N LYS A 21 -16.94 -10.23 -13.21
CA LYS A 21 -16.45 -8.85 -13.16
C LYS A 21 -15.84 -8.48 -11.81
N PHE A 22 -16.46 -8.96 -10.73
CA PHE A 22 -15.94 -8.79 -9.37
C PHE A 22 -14.55 -9.41 -9.24
N ASN A 23 -14.35 -10.63 -9.75
CA ASN A 23 -13.06 -11.31 -9.71
C ASN A 23 -12.01 -10.62 -10.60
N GLU A 24 -12.39 -10.13 -11.78
CA GLU A 24 -11.50 -9.31 -12.62
C GLU A 24 -10.98 -8.08 -11.86
N ASP A 25 -11.88 -7.35 -11.20
CA ASP A 25 -11.53 -6.13 -10.49
C ASP A 25 -10.59 -6.43 -9.32
N LEU A 26 -10.86 -7.48 -8.54
CA LEU A 26 -9.97 -7.91 -7.45
C LEU A 26 -8.62 -8.40 -7.95
N ASN A 27 -8.55 -9.08 -9.09
CA ASN A 27 -7.28 -9.51 -9.67
C ASN A 27 -6.39 -8.32 -10.05
N VAL A 28 -6.98 -7.26 -10.60
CA VAL A 28 -6.23 -6.04 -10.94
C VAL A 28 -5.71 -5.34 -9.68
N VAL A 29 -6.50 -5.26 -8.60
CA VAL A 29 -6.12 -4.44 -7.44
C VAL A 29 -5.28 -5.23 -6.42
N ILE A 30 -5.59 -6.51 -6.18
CA ILE A 30 -4.95 -7.35 -5.14
C ILE A 30 -3.94 -8.30 -5.74
N THR A 31 -4.35 -9.16 -6.69
CA THR A 31 -3.48 -10.23 -7.22
C THR A 31 -2.24 -9.65 -7.91
N SER A 32 -2.41 -8.58 -8.69
CA SER A 32 -1.28 -7.88 -9.31
C SER A 32 -0.34 -7.24 -8.29
N ALA A 33 -0.90 -6.69 -7.19
CA ALA A 33 -0.14 -6.09 -6.11
C ALA A 33 0.72 -7.13 -5.40
N TYR A 34 0.15 -8.30 -5.11
CA TYR A 34 0.87 -9.44 -4.56
C TYR A 34 2.00 -9.89 -5.48
N ALA A 35 1.71 -10.09 -6.76
CA ALA A 35 2.73 -10.50 -7.72
C ALA A 35 3.88 -9.48 -7.80
N ALA A 36 3.57 -8.18 -7.86
CA ALA A 36 4.58 -7.12 -7.88
C ALA A 36 5.41 -7.08 -6.59
N ALA A 37 4.77 -7.21 -5.43
CA ALA A 37 5.47 -7.26 -4.14
C ALA A 37 6.37 -8.49 -4.02
N HIS A 38 5.91 -9.66 -4.48
CA HIS A 38 6.69 -10.89 -4.51
C HIS A 38 7.96 -10.73 -5.36
N GLU A 39 7.82 -10.26 -6.60
CA GLU A 39 8.98 -10.04 -7.49
C GLU A 39 9.91 -8.95 -6.96
N ALA A 40 9.38 -7.92 -6.30
CA ALA A 40 10.20 -6.91 -5.64
C ALA A 40 11.07 -7.53 -4.52
N VAL A 41 10.51 -8.42 -3.70
CA VAL A 41 11.28 -9.16 -2.67
C VAL A 41 12.39 -9.97 -3.31
N GLU A 42 12.11 -10.71 -4.39
CA GLU A 42 13.16 -11.47 -5.10
C GLU A 42 14.25 -10.55 -5.67
N GLY A 43 13.86 -9.40 -6.24
CA GLY A 43 14.81 -8.38 -6.70
C GLY A 43 15.65 -7.79 -5.56
N PHE A 44 15.03 -7.48 -4.42
CA PHE A 44 15.70 -6.91 -3.26
C PHE A 44 16.80 -7.79 -2.69
N LYS A 45 16.67 -9.13 -2.78
CA LYS A 45 17.71 -10.08 -2.40
C LYS A 45 19.00 -9.94 -3.22
N THR A 46 18.91 -9.38 -4.42
CA THR A 46 20.06 -9.20 -5.32
C THR A 46 20.82 -7.88 -5.08
N LEU A 47 20.27 -6.98 -4.28
CA LEU A 47 20.83 -5.65 -4.04
C LEU A 47 21.82 -5.65 -2.86
N PRO A 48 22.84 -4.75 -2.87
CA PRO A 48 23.72 -4.56 -1.72
C PRO A 48 22.96 -4.27 -0.43
N GLU A 49 23.48 -4.75 0.71
CA GLU A 49 22.83 -4.61 2.02
C GLU A 49 22.44 -3.17 2.35
N ALA A 50 23.38 -2.22 2.13
CA ALA A 50 23.21 -0.79 2.37
C ALA A 50 22.16 -0.09 1.47
N THR A 51 21.62 -0.78 0.46
CA THR A 51 20.60 -0.20 -0.44
C THR A 51 19.25 -0.14 0.27
N ASN A 52 18.61 1.03 0.28
CA ASN A 52 17.21 1.15 0.69
C ASN A 52 16.32 0.34 -0.25
N LYS A 53 15.64 -0.68 0.30
CA LYS A 53 14.74 -1.58 -0.42
C LYS A 53 13.31 -1.17 -0.12
N THR A 54 12.70 -0.41 -1.01
CA THR A 54 11.38 0.18 -0.78
C THR A 54 10.39 -0.24 -1.87
N PHE A 55 9.26 -0.79 -1.44
CA PHE A 55 8.09 -1.06 -2.26
C PHE A 55 6.96 -0.08 -1.86
N ILE A 56 6.41 0.64 -2.83
CA ILE A 56 5.34 1.62 -2.61
C ILE A 56 4.11 1.18 -3.39
N TYR A 57 2.99 1.02 -2.69
CA TYR A 57 1.69 0.83 -3.31
C TYR A 57 0.88 2.13 -3.23
N THR A 58 0.42 2.63 -4.37
CA THR A 58 -0.44 3.81 -4.44
C THR A 58 -1.83 3.49 -3.86
N GLY A 59 -2.05 3.99 -2.66
CA GLY A 59 -3.25 3.82 -1.87
C GLY A 59 -4.34 4.85 -2.16
N ASN A 60 -5.40 4.78 -1.37
CA ASN A 60 -6.42 5.81 -1.19
C ASN A 60 -7.18 5.55 0.13
N ILE A 61 -8.16 6.39 0.46
CA ILE A 61 -8.96 6.27 1.70
C ILE A 61 -9.73 4.96 1.87
N LEU A 62 -9.92 4.16 0.82
CA LEU A 62 -10.90 3.07 0.85
C LEU A 62 -10.48 1.89 1.73
N ASN A 63 -9.24 1.88 2.25
CA ASN A 63 -8.83 1.00 3.35
C ASN A 63 -9.46 1.39 4.71
N ARG A 64 -9.99 2.61 4.83
CA ARG A 64 -10.61 3.15 6.05
C ARG A 64 -12.07 3.54 5.87
N GLN A 65 -12.46 4.02 4.68
CA GLN A 65 -13.82 4.50 4.42
C GLN A 65 -14.54 3.63 3.40
N VAL A 66 -15.73 3.17 3.76
CA VAL A 66 -16.62 2.44 2.86
C VAL A 66 -17.43 3.43 2.02
N VAL A 67 -17.37 3.26 0.70
CA VAL A 67 -18.23 3.95 -0.27
C VAL A 67 -19.07 2.89 -0.97
N PRO A 68 -20.37 2.72 -0.64
CA PRO A 68 -21.15 1.58 -1.11
C PRO A 68 -21.14 1.38 -2.63
N PRO A 69 -21.23 2.44 -3.46
CA PRO A 69 -21.16 2.26 -4.90
C PRO A 69 -19.85 1.71 -5.45
N PHE A 70 -18.80 1.63 -4.64
CA PHE A 70 -17.46 1.19 -5.01
C PHE A 70 -17.09 -0.14 -4.35
N LEU A 71 -18.05 -1.02 -4.03
CA LEU A 71 -17.82 -2.21 -3.20
C LEU A 71 -16.57 -3.01 -3.62
N ALA A 72 -16.48 -3.46 -4.87
CA ALA A 72 -15.35 -4.26 -5.35
C ALA A 72 -14.01 -3.51 -5.23
N PHE A 73 -14.01 -2.21 -5.55
CA PHE A 73 -12.82 -1.37 -5.46
C PHE A 73 -12.39 -1.12 -4.01
N GLY A 74 -13.35 -0.92 -3.10
CA GLY A 74 -13.10 -0.76 -1.67
C GLY A 74 -12.54 -2.03 -1.03
N ILE A 75 -13.09 -3.20 -1.39
CA ILE A 75 -12.53 -4.51 -1.00
C ILE A 75 -11.12 -4.65 -1.56
N GLY A 76 -10.92 -4.32 -2.85
CA GLY A 76 -9.61 -4.35 -3.51
C GLY A 76 -8.57 -3.51 -2.76
N LYS A 77 -8.89 -2.25 -2.48
CA LYS A 77 -7.99 -1.32 -1.78
C LYS A 77 -7.75 -1.73 -0.32
N SER A 78 -8.78 -2.16 0.41
CA SER A 78 -8.62 -2.69 1.76
C SER A 78 -7.73 -3.95 1.80
N GLY A 79 -7.95 -4.88 0.86
CA GLY A 79 -7.15 -6.10 0.74
C GLY A 79 -5.69 -5.81 0.38
N ALA A 80 -5.46 -4.88 -0.54
CA ALA A 80 -4.11 -4.42 -0.89
C ALA A 80 -3.43 -3.72 0.31
N ALA A 81 -4.13 -2.86 1.04
CA ALA A 81 -3.59 -2.22 2.24
C ALA A 81 -3.19 -3.26 3.31
N HIS A 82 -4.04 -4.27 3.53
CA HIS A 82 -3.74 -5.38 4.44
C HIS A 82 -2.49 -6.17 4.00
N LEU A 83 -2.36 -6.44 2.70
CA LEU A 83 -1.18 -7.09 2.13
C LEU A 83 0.10 -6.29 2.41
N ILE A 84 0.07 -4.98 2.17
CA ILE A 84 1.21 -4.08 2.37
C ILE A 84 1.57 -3.97 3.85
N GLN A 85 0.57 -3.84 4.72
CA GLN A 85 0.79 -3.86 6.17
C GLN A 85 1.43 -5.17 6.61
N GLY A 86 0.92 -6.32 6.14
CA GLY A 86 1.47 -7.64 6.45
C GLY A 86 2.93 -7.77 6.01
N ALA A 87 3.25 -7.32 4.80
CA ALA A 87 4.63 -7.30 4.30
C ALA A 87 5.52 -6.36 5.12
N SER A 88 5.06 -5.17 5.46
CA SER A 88 5.80 -4.23 6.32
C SER A 88 6.11 -4.81 7.69
N GLU A 89 5.14 -5.50 8.32
CA GLU A 89 5.35 -6.16 9.60
C GLU A 89 6.29 -7.36 9.50
N ALA A 90 6.24 -8.09 8.38
CA ALA A 90 7.07 -9.26 8.15
C ALA A 90 8.54 -8.90 7.89
N TYR A 91 8.80 -7.85 7.11
CA TYR A 91 10.14 -7.49 6.63
C TYR A 91 10.80 -6.30 7.34
N LYS A 92 10.15 -5.70 8.36
CA LYS A 92 10.80 -4.69 9.21
C LYS A 92 12.01 -5.30 9.94
N LYS A 93 12.94 -4.44 10.37
CA LYS A 93 14.22 -4.83 11.00
C LYS A 93 14.05 -5.78 12.22
N ASP A 94 12.93 -5.65 12.93
CA ASP A 94 12.55 -6.49 14.07
C ASP A 94 11.36 -7.42 13.78
N GLY A 95 11.01 -7.61 12.50
CA GLY A 95 9.99 -8.55 12.01
C GLY A 95 10.40 -10.01 12.25
N TYR A 96 9.52 -10.96 11.93
CA TYR A 96 9.59 -12.39 12.30
C TYR A 96 10.94 -12.89 12.85
N ARG A 97 11.15 -12.67 14.17
CA ARG A 97 12.22 -13.30 14.93
C ARG A 97 11.73 -14.66 15.39
N CYS A 98 12.25 -15.74 14.81
CA CYS A 98 12.20 -17.06 15.46
C CYS A 98 12.96 -16.93 16.81
N VAL A 99 12.24 -16.81 17.92
CA VAL A 99 12.83 -16.90 19.26
C VAL A 99 12.92 -18.37 19.64
N LYS A 100 14.15 -18.90 19.58
CA LYS A 100 14.62 -20.21 20.03
C LYS A 100 13.65 -21.01 20.94
N ILE A 101 13.12 -22.13 20.42
CA ILE A 101 13.15 -23.39 21.16
C ILE A 101 13.83 -24.43 20.25
N LYS A 102 15.13 -24.59 20.49
CA LYS A 102 16.03 -25.68 20.06
C LYS A 102 16.04 -26.08 18.57
N TRP A 103 17.17 -25.67 17.96
CA TRP A 103 17.80 -26.13 16.72
C TRP A 103 17.18 -25.60 15.42
N ASP A 104 17.76 -24.45 15.01
CA ASP A 104 17.85 -23.84 13.67
C ASP A 104 16.62 -23.11 13.10
N CYS A 105 16.53 -21.81 13.41
CA CYS A 105 15.94 -20.82 12.49
C CYS A 105 16.98 -19.73 12.24
N GLU A 106 17.42 -19.54 11.00
CA GLU A 106 18.15 -18.35 10.60
C GLU A 106 17.47 -17.81 9.34
N PHE A 107 16.60 -16.81 9.53
CA PHE A 107 16.09 -15.99 8.44
C PHE A 107 16.65 -14.59 8.65
N GLU A 108 17.72 -14.28 7.95
CA GLU A 108 18.22 -12.91 7.80
C GLU A 108 17.37 -12.24 6.70
N LEU A 109 16.17 -11.82 7.07
CA LEU A 109 15.32 -11.01 6.20
C LEU A 109 15.90 -9.60 6.16
N THR A 110 16.42 -9.22 5.00
CA THR A 110 16.92 -7.86 4.72
C THR A 110 15.83 -6.82 5.05
N HIS A 111 16.25 -5.69 5.61
CA HIS A 111 15.36 -4.57 5.93
C HIS A 111 14.69 -4.05 4.64
N GLN A 112 13.44 -4.44 4.43
CA GLN A 112 12.62 -4.03 3.29
C GLN A 112 11.43 -3.22 3.82
N ARG A 113 11.08 -2.18 3.10
CA ARG A 113 10.07 -1.20 3.50
C ARG A 113 8.89 -1.29 2.55
N PHE A 114 7.70 -1.45 3.11
CA PHE A 114 6.46 -1.58 2.35
C PHE A 114 5.52 -0.46 2.78
N TYR A 115 5.09 0.36 1.83
CA TYR A 115 4.30 1.56 2.09
C TYR A 115 2.97 1.55 1.33
N TRP A 116 1.91 1.89 2.05
CA TRP A 116 0.62 2.31 1.52
C TRP A 116 0.63 3.83 1.45
N ALA A 117 0.87 4.38 0.27
CA ALA A 117 0.96 5.84 0.10
C ALA A 117 -0.40 6.43 -0.26
N ASP A 118 -1.00 7.23 0.63
CA ASP A 118 -2.32 7.83 0.46
C ASP A 118 -2.29 9.36 0.62
N GLU A 119 -2.68 10.07 -0.43
CA GLU A 119 -2.81 11.52 -0.41
C GLU A 119 -4.09 11.93 0.32
N ARG A 120 -3.94 12.81 1.30
CA ARG A 120 -5.01 13.30 2.17
C ARG A 120 -5.21 14.79 2.04
N THR A 121 -6.41 15.26 2.38
CA THR A 121 -6.60 16.69 2.68
C THR A 121 -5.92 17.04 4.00
N THR A 122 -5.79 18.33 4.30
CA THR A 122 -5.23 18.83 5.57
C THR A 122 -5.98 18.33 6.81
N GLU A 123 -7.26 18.03 6.67
CA GLU A 123 -8.14 17.50 7.71
C GLU A 123 -8.04 15.97 7.82
N GLY A 124 -7.31 15.32 6.91
CA GLY A 124 -7.22 13.87 6.84
C GLY A 124 -8.36 13.23 6.07
N GLY A 125 -9.04 13.96 5.18
CA GLY A 125 -10.04 13.42 4.24
C GLY A 125 -9.40 12.88 2.95
N HIS A 126 -10.22 12.33 2.04
CA HIS A 126 -9.75 11.91 0.73
C HIS A 126 -9.64 13.11 -0.23
N VAL A 127 -8.61 13.11 -1.09
CA VAL A 127 -8.45 14.16 -2.11
C VAL A 127 -9.35 13.98 -3.33
N GLY A 128 -9.92 12.79 -3.53
CA GLY A 128 -10.84 12.51 -4.64
C GLY A 128 -10.20 12.74 -6.00
N ASN A 129 -10.72 13.70 -6.77
CA ASN A 129 -10.20 14.05 -8.10
C ASN A 129 -9.12 15.15 -8.06
N ALA A 130 -8.81 15.72 -6.90
CA ALA A 130 -7.83 16.79 -6.74
C ALA A 130 -6.41 16.26 -6.45
N ILE A 131 -6.09 15.06 -6.94
CA ILE A 131 -4.81 14.39 -6.76
C ILE A 131 -3.67 15.24 -7.34
N ASP A 132 -2.59 15.39 -6.58
CA ASP A 132 -1.40 16.13 -6.99
C ASP A 132 -0.25 15.18 -7.36
N GLY A 133 0.10 15.16 -8.65
CA GLY A 133 1.14 14.28 -9.17
C GLY A 133 2.56 14.68 -8.77
N GLU A 134 2.83 15.97 -8.55
CA GLU A 134 4.14 16.45 -8.11
C GLU A 134 4.37 16.07 -6.65
N ALA A 135 3.36 16.31 -5.80
CA ALA A 135 3.39 15.91 -4.40
C ALA A 135 3.58 14.38 -4.25
N HIS A 136 2.94 13.57 -5.09
CA HIS A 136 3.17 12.13 -5.14
C HIS A 136 4.64 11.79 -5.44
N GLY A 137 5.24 12.45 -6.43
CA GLY A 137 6.63 12.22 -6.81
C GLY A 137 7.61 12.56 -5.70
N GLU A 138 7.41 13.72 -5.06
CA GLU A 138 8.21 14.15 -3.91
C GLU A 138 8.10 13.18 -2.74
N PHE A 139 6.87 12.77 -2.38
CA PHE A 139 6.66 11.87 -1.27
C PHE A 139 7.18 10.45 -1.55
N TYR A 140 7.07 9.97 -2.79
CA TYR A 140 7.61 8.64 -3.15
C TYR A 140 9.13 8.64 -3.12
N TYR A 141 9.75 9.75 -3.52
CA TYR A 141 11.18 9.95 -3.39
C TYR A 141 11.61 9.94 -1.92
N GLU A 142 10.88 10.64 -1.05
CA GLU A 142 11.11 10.62 0.40
C GLU A 142 11.04 9.20 0.96
N LEU A 143 9.98 8.44 0.67
CA LEU A 143 9.82 7.04 1.12
C LEU A 143 10.96 6.12 0.63
N ALA A 144 11.47 6.35 -0.58
CA ALA A 144 12.55 5.56 -1.16
C ALA A 144 13.94 5.91 -0.59
N THR A 145 14.14 7.16 -0.17
CA THR A 145 15.49 7.68 0.15
C THR A 145 15.71 7.98 1.63
N SER A 146 14.66 8.15 2.43
CA SER A 146 14.78 8.48 3.85
C SER A 146 15.68 7.49 4.59
N GLU A 147 16.55 7.99 5.46
CA GLU A 147 17.35 7.12 6.34
C GLU A 147 16.46 6.45 7.39
N ASP A 148 15.52 7.22 7.94
CA ASP A 148 14.54 6.77 8.91
C ASP A 148 13.27 6.27 8.21
N PRO A 149 12.88 5.00 8.35
CA PRO A 149 11.66 4.49 7.75
C PRO A 149 10.42 5.09 8.43
N LEU A 150 9.48 5.58 7.62
CA LEU A 150 8.15 5.96 8.08
C LEU A 150 7.30 4.72 8.39
N THR A 151 6.07 4.93 8.88
CA THR A 151 5.09 3.86 9.08
C THR A 151 4.55 3.33 7.75
N TRP A 152 4.04 2.10 7.73
CA TRP A 152 3.46 1.50 6.53
C TRP A 152 2.26 2.30 6.00
N ASP A 153 1.47 2.91 6.91
CA ASP A 153 0.32 3.78 6.61
C ASP A 153 0.87 5.18 6.30
N ALA A 154 1.47 5.30 5.11
CA ALA A 154 2.23 6.47 4.67
C ALA A 154 1.30 7.52 4.07
N THR A 155 0.63 8.28 4.94
CA THR A 155 -0.26 9.36 4.51
C THR A 155 0.50 10.67 4.34
N PHE A 156 0.13 11.46 3.33
CA PHE A 156 0.77 12.75 3.05
C PHE A 156 -0.25 13.78 2.58
N VAL A 157 0.13 15.05 2.66
CA VAL A 157 -0.68 16.19 2.17
C VAL A 157 0.18 16.99 1.20
N ALA A 158 -0.36 17.31 0.03
CA ALA A 158 0.33 18.11 -0.98
C ALA A 158 0.88 19.43 -0.39
N GLY A 159 2.14 19.74 -0.68
CA GLY A 159 2.85 20.90 -0.14
C GLY A 159 3.23 20.84 1.35
N LYS A 160 2.91 19.73 2.04
CA LYS A 160 3.25 19.52 3.46
C LYS A 160 4.09 18.26 3.70
N GLY A 161 4.01 17.26 2.82
CA GLY A 161 4.71 15.99 2.96
C GLY A 161 4.01 15.04 3.94
N TYR A 162 4.77 14.19 4.61
CA TYR A 162 4.24 13.19 5.55
C TYR A 162 3.38 13.80 6.66
N VAL A 163 2.20 13.21 6.89
CA VAL A 163 1.33 13.54 8.01
C VAL A 163 0.73 12.25 8.55
N ASP A 164 1.03 11.89 9.79
CA ASP A 164 0.42 10.73 10.45
C ASP A 164 -0.99 11.08 10.98
N PHE A 165 -2.02 10.49 10.36
CA PHE A 165 -3.40 10.62 10.82
C PHE A 165 -3.81 9.53 11.85
N ASN A 166 -2.88 8.68 12.30
CA ASN A 166 -3.09 7.60 13.26
C ASN A 166 -4.26 6.67 12.88
N GLY A 167 -4.45 6.42 11.58
CA GLY A 167 -5.56 5.64 11.05
C GLY A 167 -6.96 6.23 11.30
N LYS A 168 -7.07 7.50 11.69
CA LYS A 168 -8.34 8.18 11.92
C LYS A 168 -9.01 8.56 10.60
N LEU A 169 -10.33 8.42 10.56
CA LEU A 169 -11.18 9.08 9.60
C LEU A 169 -11.42 10.52 10.07
N ALA A 170 -11.39 11.48 9.14
CA ALA A 170 -11.93 12.81 9.34
C ALA A 170 -13.46 12.76 9.38
#